data_AF-A0A8H5MF26-F1
#
_entry.id   AF-A0A8H5MF26-F1
#
_cell.length_a   1.000
_cell.length_b   1.000
_cell.length_c   1.000
_cell.angle_alpha   90.00
_cell.angle_beta   90.00
_cell.angle_gamma   90.00
#
_symmetry.space_group_name_H-M   'P 1'
#
loop_
_entity.id
_entity.type
_entity.pdbx_description
1 polymer ?
#
loop_
_entity_poly.entity_id
_entity_poly.type
_entity_poly.pdbx_seq_one_letter_code
_entity_poly.pdbx_strand_id
1 'polypeptide(L)'
;MNFPANLTLVGIDPFLTEEQALEVQQALEREQHIIDSLDAEIAHAHAALASLRRRRNESQKAISMNSIPSESQVSTIRSNISEHGRRLEQLEKEIIEAEEARDLLEQQQLVAQTESSEFSREQLTNEREQHQGRITHLVVQRDQVQTDIEALQAVISPIRRLPLEILSEIFVECFPKIKFTRPSAHEPPLLLAQICRRWRHVAISTPKIWSAILITVTEHCHPDLSLLQTFIDRSAMHPLSFRIKEELDADAASSMHEAAFELLWSAHARWRDVQLDYKDWRTNSSLGRITETPLLLETLSLKREYWNADALEPLSHLFAAPHLRKIIWFGVLKNHPNPAEIMPLELLQKLNLDNPSQKLSLCKISGVLHYPPDWSLALFLFSSPLRSE
;
A
#
# COMPACT_ATOMS: atom_id res chain seq x y z
N MET A 1 16.76 -79.78 24.76
CA MET A 1 15.90 -79.15 23.74
C MET A 1 15.60 -77.74 24.21
N ASN A 2 15.79 -76.76 23.33
CA ASN A 2 16.00 -75.35 23.62
C ASN A 2 14.70 -74.53 23.53
N PHE A 3 14.44 -73.73 24.57
CA PHE A 3 13.66 -72.47 24.67
C PHE A 3 12.13 -72.44 24.41
N PRO A 4 11.38 -71.40 24.89
CA PRO A 4 11.81 -70.29 25.76
C PRO A 4 10.96 -69.98 27.01
N ALA A 5 11.65 -69.38 27.98
CA ALA A 5 11.16 -68.91 29.27
C ALA A 5 10.66 -67.44 29.24
N ASN A 6 9.71 -67.09 28.37
CA ASN A 6 9.32 -65.68 28.20
C ASN A 6 7.82 -65.35 28.34
N LEU A 7 7.02 -66.21 28.98
CA LEU A 7 5.58 -65.96 29.20
C LEU A 7 5.19 -65.62 30.64
N THR A 8 6.12 -65.51 31.58
CA THR A 8 5.82 -65.25 33.01
C THR A 8 5.67 -63.78 33.40
N LEU A 9 5.74 -62.81 32.48
CA LEU A 9 5.70 -61.38 32.84
C LEU A 9 4.31 -60.71 32.78
N VAL A 10 3.25 -61.42 32.36
CA VAL A 10 1.90 -60.82 32.16
C VAL A 10 0.81 -61.48 33.03
N GLY A 11 1.15 -62.38 33.96
CA GLY A 11 0.17 -62.92 34.91
C GLY A 11 -0.94 -63.77 34.27
N ILE A 12 -0.59 -64.52 33.22
CA ILE A 12 -1.48 -65.48 32.58
C ILE A 12 -1.21 -66.87 33.18
N ASP A 13 -2.21 -67.45 33.82
CA ASP A 13 -2.15 -68.75 34.51
C ASP A 13 -1.71 -69.88 33.56
N PRO A 14 -0.89 -70.87 33.98
CA PRO A 14 -0.34 -71.91 33.08
C PRO A 14 -1.36 -72.96 32.60
N PHE A 15 -2.65 -72.80 32.91
CA PHE A 15 -3.70 -73.80 32.70
C PHE A 15 -4.93 -73.28 31.92
N LEU A 16 -4.79 -72.20 31.15
CA LEU A 16 -5.86 -71.77 30.24
C LEU A 16 -5.99 -72.75 29.07
N THR A 17 -7.23 -73.11 28.73
CA THR A 17 -7.49 -73.82 27.47
C THR A 17 -7.19 -72.89 26.29
N GLU A 18 -6.89 -73.46 25.12
CA GLU A 18 -6.55 -72.70 23.89
C GLU A 18 -7.61 -71.63 23.55
N GLU A 19 -8.87 -71.92 23.89
CA GLU A 19 -10.02 -71.03 23.72
C GLU A 19 -10.00 -69.84 24.69
N GLN A 20 -9.65 -70.05 25.96
CA GLN A 20 -9.55 -68.98 26.97
C GLN A 20 -8.33 -68.08 26.71
N ALA A 21 -7.21 -68.65 26.23
CA ALA A 21 -6.05 -67.85 25.83
C ALA A 21 -6.36 -66.93 24.64
N LEU A 22 -7.15 -67.42 23.67
CA LEU A 22 -7.61 -66.63 22.53
C LEU A 22 -8.55 -65.50 22.96
N GLU A 23 -9.46 -65.75 23.91
CA GLU A 23 -10.36 -64.71 24.45
C GLU A 23 -9.60 -63.61 25.20
N VAL A 24 -8.62 -63.96 26.03
CA VAL A 24 -7.77 -62.99 26.74
C VAL A 24 -6.96 -62.16 25.74
N GLN A 25 -6.41 -62.78 24.70
CA GLN A 25 -5.66 -62.07 23.67
C GLN A 25 -6.54 -61.11 22.86
N GLN A 26 -7.76 -61.52 22.49
CA GLN A 26 -8.74 -60.64 21.84
C GLN A 26 -9.19 -59.49 22.76
N ALA A 27 -9.32 -59.73 24.06
CA ALA A 27 -9.65 -58.68 25.03
C ALA A 27 -8.51 -57.67 25.14
N LEU A 28 -7.26 -58.13 25.20
CA LEU A 28 -6.07 -57.28 25.24
C LEU A 28 -5.92 -56.44 23.96
N GLU A 29 -6.18 -57.03 22.79
CA GLU A 29 -6.17 -56.32 21.50
C GLU A 29 -7.26 -55.24 21.43
N ARG A 30 -8.45 -55.51 21.98
CA ARG A 30 -9.53 -54.51 22.08
C ARG A 30 -9.16 -53.37 23.02
N GLU A 31 -8.57 -53.66 24.18
CA GLU A 31 -8.11 -52.62 25.09
C GLU A 31 -6.97 -51.79 24.50
N GLN A 32 -6.01 -52.41 23.81
CA GLN A 32 -4.93 -51.70 23.13
C GLN A 32 -5.48 -50.77 22.04
N HIS A 33 -6.45 -51.23 21.25
CA HIS A 33 -7.11 -50.39 20.25
C HIS A 33 -7.85 -49.19 20.89
N ILE A 34 -8.45 -49.37 22.07
CA ILE A 34 -9.09 -48.26 22.81
C ILE A 34 -8.04 -47.26 23.29
N ILE A 35 -6.90 -47.73 23.82
CA ILE A 35 -5.79 -46.87 24.26
C ILE A 35 -5.24 -46.05 23.08
N ASP A 36 -4.95 -46.70 21.95
CA ASP A 36 -4.42 -46.04 20.75
C ASP A 36 -5.41 -44.97 20.22
N SER A 37 -6.72 -45.24 20.30
CA SER A 37 -7.76 -44.28 19.93
C SER A 37 -7.78 -43.06 20.86
N LEU A 38 -7.64 -43.27 22.17
CA LEU A 38 -7.60 -42.18 23.15
C LEU A 38 -6.33 -41.33 22.99
N ASP A 39 -5.18 -41.96 22.75
CA ASP A 39 -3.92 -41.24 22.50
C ASP A 39 -3.98 -40.39 21.21
N ALA A 40 -4.62 -40.89 20.16
CA ALA A 40 -4.89 -40.11 18.96
C ALA A 40 -5.78 -38.90 19.24
N GLU A 41 -6.81 -39.05 20.08
CA GLU A 41 -7.71 -37.97 20.45
C GLU A 41 -7.02 -36.92 21.34
N ILE A 42 -6.15 -37.35 22.27
CA ILE A 42 -5.29 -36.47 23.08
C ILE A 42 -4.33 -35.67 22.18
N ALA A 43 -3.68 -36.34 21.21
CA ALA A 43 -2.79 -35.68 20.27
C ALA A 43 -3.53 -34.61 19.44
N HIS A 44 -4.74 -34.92 18.98
CA HIS A 44 -5.59 -33.97 18.27
C HIS A 44 -5.99 -32.77 19.16
N ALA A 45 -6.36 -33.02 20.42
CA ALA A 45 -6.68 -31.97 21.38
C ALA A 45 -5.48 -31.06 21.67
N HIS A 46 -4.27 -31.62 21.81
CA HIS A 46 -3.04 -30.84 21.99
C HIS A 46 -2.72 -29.98 20.77
N ALA A 47 -2.87 -30.51 19.55
CA ALA A 47 -2.70 -29.75 18.33
C ALA A 47 -3.71 -28.60 18.21
N ALA A 48 -4.98 -28.86 18.53
CA ALA A 48 -6.03 -27.83 18.58
C ALA A 48 -5.69 -26.74 19.59
N LEU A 49 -5.22 -27.11 20.80
CA LEU A 49 -4.87 -26.17 21.85
C LEU A 49 -3.63 -25.33 21.49
N ALA A 50 -2.64 -25.92 20.81
CA ALA A 50 -1.50 -25.19 20.25
C ALA A 50 -1.95 -24.14 19.20
N SER A 51 -2.88 -24.51 18.31
CA SER A 51 -3.44 -23.59 17.32
C SER A 51 -4.19 -22.40 17.96
N LEU A 52 -4.96 -22.66 19.03
CA LEU A 52 -5.69 -21.61 19.75
C LEU A 52 -4.73 -20.69 20.50
N ARG A 53 -3.68 -21.23 21.14
CA ARG A 53 -2.62 -20.42 21.78
C ARG A 53 -1.92 -19.51 20.77
N ARG A 54 -1.63 -20.03 19.58
CA ARG A 54 -1.05 -19.24 18.48
C ARG A 54 -1.98 -18.10 18.06
N ARG A 55 -3.26 -18.38 17.76
CA ARG A 55 -4.26 -17.36 17.41
C ARG A 55 -4.43 -16.30 18.49
N ARG A 56 -4.45 -16.70 19.77
CA ARG A 56 -4.51 -15.78 20.92
C ARG A 56 -3.26 -14.89 20.95
N ASN A 57 -2.06 -15.46 20.84
CA ASN A 57 -0.81 -14.71 20.86
C ASN A 57 -0.72 -13.73 19.68
N GLU A 58 -1.13 -14.15 18.49
CA GLU A 58 -1.24 -13.29 17.31
C GLU A 58 -2.23 -12.14 17.54
N SER A 59 -3.38 -12.42 18.16
CA SER A 59 -4.37 -11.41 18.54
C SER A 59 -3.84 -10.44 19.59
N GLN A 60 -3.13 -10.95 20.61
CA GLN A 60 -2.49 -10.15 21.67
C GLN A 60 -1.41 -9.23 21.09
N LYS A 61 -0.58 -9.77 20.18
CA LYS A 61 0.44 -9.01 19.45
C LYS A 61 -0.21 -7.92 18.59
N ALA A 62 -1.31 -8.23 17.91
CA ALA A 62 -2.07 -7.25 17.14
C ALA A 62 -2.66 -6.14 18.04
N ILE A 63 -3.19 -6.47 19.22
CA ILE A 63 -3.71 -5.48 20.18
C ILE A 63 -2.59 -4.59 20.72
N SER A 64 -1.47 -5.19 21.15
CA SER A 64 -0.27 -4.48 21.61
C SER A 64 0.28 -3.56 20.53
N MET A 65 0.35 -4.02 19.28
CA MET A 65 0.83 -3.18 18.17
C MET A 65 -0.09 -2.00 17.84
N ASN A 66 -1.38 -2.09 18.15
CA ASN A 66 -2.36 -1.04 17.85
C ASN A 66 -2.56 -0.04 19.01
N SER A 67 -2.08 -0.35 20.22
CA SER A 67 -2.22 0.50 21.40
C SER A 67 -1.00 1.42 21.55
N ILE A 68 -1.20 2.68 21.96
CA ILE A 68 -0.09 3.59 22.30
C ILE A 68 0.53 3.09 23.60
N PRO A 69 1.82 2.70 23.64
CA PRO A 69 2.45 2.26 24.87
C PRO A 69 2.51 3.43 25.86
N SER A 70 2.10 3.20 27.11
CA SER A 70 2.27 4.17 28.20
C SER A 70 3.75 4.45 28.45
N GLU A 71 4.07 5.58 29.07
CA GLU A 71 5.46 5.99 29.31
C GLU A 71 6.23 4.98 30.18
N SER A 72 5.55 4.35 31.15
CA SER A 72 6.12 3.26 31.94
C SER A 72 6.44 2.04 31.07
N GLN A 73 5.52 1.61 30.19
CA GLN A 73 5.77 0.51 29.24
C GLN A 73 6.91 0.83 28.27
N VAL A 74 7.01 2.07 27.77
CA VAL A 74 8.13 2.51 26.93
C VAL A 74 9.45 2.41 27.71
N SER A 75 9.46 2.81 28.98
CA SER A 75 10.67 2.71 29.82
C SER A 75 11.12 1.26 30.01
N THR A 76 10.18 0.34 30.26
CA THR A 76 10.47 -1.10 30.37
C THR A 76 10.98 -1.66 29.05
N ILE A 77 10.34 -1.32 27.93
CA ILE A 77 10.78 -1.78 26.61
C ILE A 77 12.19 -1.26 26.28
N ARG A 78 12.51 0.00 26.62
CA ARG A 78 13.88 0.52 26.45
C ARG A 78 14.89 -0.25 27.30
N SER A 79 14.55 -0.58 28.55
CA SER A 79 15.41 -1.41 29.40
C SER A 79 15.67 -2.78 28.78
N ASN A 80 14.63 -3.43 28.26
CA ASN A 80 14.74 -4.72 27.59
C ASN A 80 15.60 -4.61 26.32
N ILE A 81 15.43 -3.55 25.52
CA ILE A 81 16.28 -3.31 24.33
C ILE A 81 17.75 -3.17 24.76
N SER A 82 18.04 -2.44 25.84
CA SER A 82 19.41 -2.33 26.35
C SER A 82 19.96 -3.66 26.86
N GLU A 83 19.14 -4.49 27.50
CA GLU A 83 19.55 -5.83 27.94
C GLU A 83 19.82 -6.78 26.77
N HIS A 84 18.92 -6.83 25.79
CA HIS A 84 19.12 -7.58 24.56
C HIS A 84 20.35 -7.08 23.79
N GLY A 85 20.61 -5.77 23.77
CA GLY A 85 21.82 -5.19 23.18
C GLY A 85 23.09 -5.71 23.85
N ARG A 86 23.15 -5.77 25.19
CA ARG A 86 24.29 -6.38 25.90
C ARG A 86 24.45 -7.88 25.59
N ARG A 87 23.34 -8.62 25.48
CA ARG A 87 23.40 -10.04 25.10
C ARG A 87 23.89 -10.21 23.66
N LEU A 88 23.50 -9.32 22.76
CA LEU A 88 23.96 -9.31 21.37
C LEU A 88 25.47 -9.11 21.29
N GLU A 89 26.00 -8.08 21.97
CA GLU A 89 27.44 -7.82 22.06
C GLU A 89 28.21 -9.04 22.63
N GLN A 90 27.66 -9.67 23.66
CA GLN A 90 28.25 -10.88 24.25
C GLN A 90 28.24 -12.07 23.28
N LEU A 91 27.15 -12.27 22.53
CA LEU A 91 27.06 -13.33 21.51
C LEU A 91 28.02 -13.09 20.35
N GLU A 92 28.15 -11.84 19.89
CA GLU A 92 29.12 -11.46 18.86
C GLU A 92 30.55 -11.78 19.30
N LYS A 93 30.88 -11.48 20.57
CA LYS A 93 32.17 -11.84 21.15
C LYS A 93 32.38 -13.37 21.21
N GLU A 94 31.39 -14.13 21.67
CA GLU A 94 31.45 -15.60 21.72
C GLU A 94 31.59 -16.23 20.34
N ILE A 95 30.99 -15.63 19.30
CA ILE A 95 31.12 -16.05 17.89
C ILE A 95 32.56 -15.81 17.43
N ILE A 96 33.11 -14.61 17.62
CA ILE A 96 34.49 -14.28 17.24
C ILE A 96 35.48 -15.24 17.92
N GLU A 97 35.35 -15.44 19.23
CA GLU A 97 36.20 -16.38 19.98
C GLU A 97 36.06 -17.84 19.47
N ALA A 98 34.86 -18.25 19.04
CA ALA A 98 34.63 -19.58 18.46
C ALA A 98 35.24 -19.73 17.05
N GLU A 99 35.16 -18.68 16.23
CA GLU A 99 35.76 -18.62 14.90
C GLU A 99 37.28 -18.63 14.97
N GLU A 100 37.89 -17.82 15.84
CA GLU A 100 39.33 -17.82 16.07
C GLU A 100 39.84 -19.19 16.53
N ALA A 101 39.13 -19.85 17.45
CA ALA A 101 39.49 -21.20 17.91
C ALA A 101 39.40 -22.24 16.78
N ARG A 102 38.39 -22.15 15.91
CA ARG A 102 38.25 -23.02 14.73
C ARG A 102 39.40 -22.79 13.75
N ASP A 103 39.76 -21.54 13.49
CA ASP A 103 40.81 -21.18 12.52
C ASP A 103 42.19 -21.63 13.03
N LEU A 104 42.44 -21.57 14.35
CA LEU A 104 43.64 -22.15 14.97
C LEU A 104 43.70 -23.67 14.79
N LEU A 105 42.57 -24.37 14.97
CA LEU A 105 42.49 -25.82 14.73
C LEU A 105 42.70 -26.17 13.25
N GLU A 106 42.22 -25.35 12.32
CA GLU A 106 42.46 -25.51 10.88
C GLU A 106 43.96 -25.37 10.55
N GLN A 107 44.64 -24.39 11.14
CA GLN A 107 46.10 -24.24 11.00
C GLN A 107 46.86 -25.43 11.59
N GLN A 108 46.48 -25.92 12.76
CA GLN A 108 47.09 -27.12 13.36
C GLN A 108 46.88 -28.37 12.50
N GLN A 109 45.70 -28.50 11.88
CA GLN A 109 45.40 -29.60 10.97
C GLN A 109 46.30 -29.57 9.71
N LEU A 110 46.55 -28.38 9.14
CA LEU A 110 47.47 -28.20 8.01
C LEU A 110 48.91 -28.62 8.37
N VAL A 111 49.38 -28.29 9.57
CA VAL A 111 50.71 -28.71 10.07
C VAL A 111 50.76 -30.22 10.34
N ALA A 112 49.71 -30.80 10.91
CA ALA A 112 49.62 -32.24 11.18
C ALA A 112 49.49 -33.10 9.90
N GLN A 113 49.13 -32.52 8.75
CA GLN A 113 49.17 -33.24 7.46
C GLN A 113 50.60 -33.57 7.01
N THR A 114 51.59 -32.80 7.47
CA THR A 114 53.02 -33.04 7.24
C THR A 114 53.60 -34.12 8.16
N GLU A 115 52.93 -34.46 9.26
CA GLU A 115 53.37 -35.46 10.25
C GLU A 115 52.52 -36.74 10.17
N SER A 116 53.12 -37.92 10.28
CA SER A 116 52.55 -39.22 9.89
C SER A 116 51.44 -39.81 10.79
N SER A 117 50.85 -39.06 11.73
CA SER A 117 49.89 -39.59 12.73
C SER A 117 48.43 -39.41 12.28
N GLU A 118 47.72 -40.50 12.00
CA GLU A 118 46.29 -40.49 11.61
C GLU A 118 45.34 -40.20 12.79
N PHE A 119 45.65 -40.72 13.98
CA PHE A 119 44.82 -40.56 15.18
C PHE A 119 44.68 -39.10 15.63
N SER A 120 45.76 -38.32 15.55
CA SER A 120 45.75 -36.89 15.89
C SER A 120 44.92 -36.06 14.90
N ARG A 121 44.83 -36.49 13.63
CA ARG A 121 44.04 -35.80 12.60
C ARG A 121 42.54 -35.98 12.84
N GLU A 122 42.11 -37.19 13.23
CA GLU A 122 40.71 -37.49 13.54
C GLU A 122 40.20 -36.71 14.77
N GLN A 123 41.05 -36.53 15.79
CA GLN A 123 40.73 -35.69 16.95
C GLN A 123 40.53 -34.21 16.55
N LEU A 124 41.44 -33.65 15.75
CA LEU A 124 41.32 -32.27 15.26
C LEU A 124 40.08 -32.05 14.39
N THR A 125 39.68 -33.04 13.58
CA THR A 125 38.45 -32.94 12.79
C THR A 125 37.20 -32.91 13.66
N ASN A 126 37.16 -33.72 14.72
CA ASN A 126 36.03 -33.75 15.65
C ASN A 126 35.90 -32.44 16.44
N GLU A 127 37.02 -31.88 16.93
CA GLU A 127 37.02 -30.59 17.61
C GLU A 127 36.59 -29.45 16.68
N ARG A 128 37.07 -29.44 15.43
CA ARG A 128 36.65 -28.45 14.43
C ARG A 128 35.15 -28.54 14.14
N GLU A 129 34.61 -29.74 13.98
CA GLU A 129 33.18 -29.95 13.77
C GLU A 129 32.36 -29.48 14.98
N GLN A 130 32.83 -29.74 16.19
CA GLN A 130 32.24 -29.22 17.42
C GLN A 130 32.23 -27.69 17.46
N HIS A 131 33.36 -27.04 17.15
CA HIS A 131 33.47 -25.58 17.09
C HIS A 131 32.55 -24.99 16.01
N GLN A 132 32.46 -25.63 14.85
CA GLN A 132 31.54 -25.23 13.79
C GLN A 132 30.06 -25.36 14.23
N GLY A 133 29.71 -26.43 14.94
CA GLY A 133 28.39 -26.59 15.55
C GLY A 133 28.09 -25.54 16.63
N ARG A 134 29.11 -25.11 17.39
CA ARG A 134 28.98 -24.00 18.35
C ARG A 134 28.72 -22.67 17.64
N ILE A 135 29.47 -22.37 16.57
CA ILE A 135 29.30 -21.14 15.77
C ILE A 135 27.89 -21.09 15.19
N THR A 136 27.41 -22.16 14.55
CA THR A 136 26.06 -22.17 13.95
C THR A 136 24.98 -21.93 14.99
N HIS A 137 25.09 -22.56 16.16
CA HIS A 137 24.17 -22.33 17.27
C HIS A 137 24.21 -20.88 17.78
N LEU A 138 25.40 -20.30 17.98
CA LEU A 138 25.55 -18.92 18.44
C LEU A 138 25.02 -17.89 17.42
N VAL A 139 25.24 -18.12 16.12
CA VAL A 139 24.68 -17.28 15.05
C VAL A 139 23.15 -17.29 15.08
N VAL A 140 22.54 -18.47 15.23
CA VAL A 140 21.08 -18.59 15.37
C VAL A 140 20.57 -17.81 16.59
N GLN A 141 21.26 -17.91 17.73
CA GLN A 141 20.90 -17.13 18.92
C GLN A 141 21.04 -15.62 18.68
N ARG A 142 22.10 -15.19 17.99
CA ARG A 142 22.35 -13.78 17.66
C ARG A 142 21.25 -13.22 16.76
N ASP A 143 20.88 -13.94 15.71
CA ASP A 143 19.82 -13.52 14.78
C ASP A 143 18.45 -13.46 15.47
N GLN A 144 18.18 -14.37 16.42
CA GLN A 144 16.97 -14.33 17.24
C GLN A 144 16.92 -13.09 18.14
N VAL A 145 18.00 -12.79 18.86
CA VAL A 145 18.08 -11.59 19.73
C VAL A 145 17.98 -10.31 18.90
N GLN A 146 18.61 -10.26 17.73
CA GLN A 146 18.50 -9.14 16.80
C GLN A 146 17.05 -8.91 16.35
N THR A 147 16.35 -9.98 15.98
CA THR A 147 14.93 -9.91 15.59
C THR A 147 14.05 -9.41 16.74
N ASP A 148 14.36 -9.82 17.98
CA ASP A 148 13.64 -9.36 19.18
C ASP A 148 13.87 -7.86 19.44
N ILE A 149 15.10 -7.37 19.27
CA ILE A 149 15.42 -5.94 19.36
C ILE A 149 14.62 -5.14 18.33
N GLU A 150 14.62 -5.56 17.06
CA GLU A 150 13.88 -4.88 15.99
C GLU A 150 12.37 -4.84 16.27
N ALA A 151 11.82 -5.95 16.78
CA ALA A 151 10.41 -6.03 17.17
C ALA A 151 10.08 -5.05 18.32
N LEU A 152 10.94 -4.96 19.34
CA LEU A 152 10.76 -4.03 20.46
C LEU A 152 10.91 -2.56 20.01
N GLN A 153 11.90 -2.26 19.16
CA GLN A 153 12.08 -0.94 18.57
C GLN A 153 10.87 -0.51 17.73
N ALA A 154 10.30 -1.43 16.95
CA ALA A 154 9.09 -1.16 16.18
C ALA A 154 7.90 -0.78 17.08
N VAL A 155 7.79 -1.35 18.28
CA VAL A 155 6.73 -1.02 19.26
C VAL A 155 6.87 0.40 19.81
N ILE A 156 8.10 0.84 20.11
CA ILE A 156 8.35 2.18 20.66
C ILE A 156 8.61 3.25 19.59
N SER A 157 8.48 2.90 18.31
CA SER A 157 8.71 3.80 17.18
C SER A 157 7.93 5.12 17.35
N PRO A 158 8.55 6.28 17.11
CA PRO A 158 7.91 7.59 17.28
C PRO A 158 6.57 7.73 16.56
N ILE A 159 6.45 7.12 15.38
CA ILE A 159 5.24 7.20 14.55
C ILE A 159 4.00 6.58 15.20
N ARG A 160 4.19 5.63 16.14
CA ARG A 160 3.10 5.04 16.93
C ARG A 160 2.64 5.93 18.09
N ARG A 161 3.43 6.94 18.44
CA ARG A 161 3.14 7.87 19.54
C ARG A 161 2.62 9.22 19.06
N LEU A 162 2.66 9.49 17.76
CA LEU A 162 2.12 10.72 17.19
C LEU A 162 0.62 10.82 17.44
N PRO A 163 0.11 11.97 17.89
CA PRO A 163 -1.33 12.24 17.91
C PRO A 163 -1.97 12.00 16.52
N LEU A 164 -3.25 11.65 16.49
CA LEU A 164 -3.93 11.33 15.22
C LEU A 164 -3.97 12.56 14.30
N GLU A 165 -4.05 13.75 14.89
CA GLU A 165 -4.05 15.05 14.22
C GLU A 165 -2.71 15.26 13.49
N ILE A 166 -1.58 15.05 14.18
CA ILE A 166 -0.26 15.17 13.58
C ILE A 166 -0.05 14.12 12.49
N LEU A 167 -0.53 12.89 12.71
CA LEU A 167 -0.45 11.85 11.69
C LEU A 167 -1.31 12.20 10.45
N SER A 168 -2.49 12.81 10.64
CA SER A 168 -3.32 13.28 9.52
C SER A 168 -2.65 14.42 8.74
N GLU A 169 -1.99 15.36 9.42
CA GLU A 169 -1.23 16.43 8.74
C GLU A 169 -0.06 15.85 7.96
N ILE A 170 0.67 14.88 8.52
CA ILE A 170 1.72 14.15 7.78
C ILE A 170 1.12 13.50 6.53
N PHE A 171 -0.06 12.86 6.63
CA PHE A 171 -0.70 12.24 5.47
C PHE A 171 -1.03 13.26 4.38
N VAL A 172 -1.52 14.43 4.76
CA VAL A 172 -1.81 15.54 3.85
C VAL A 172 -0.53 16.06 3.18
N GLU A 173 0.56 16.23 3.93
CA GLU A 173 1.84 16.69 3.40
C GLU A 173 2.59 15.62 2.58
N CYS A 174 2.30 14.34 2.82
CA CYS A 174 2.81 13.23 2.01
C CYS A 174 2.11 13.12 0.66
N PHE A 175 1.01 13.85 0.41
CA PHE A 175 0.45 13.91 -0.93
C PHE A 175 1.50 14.52 -1.87
N PRO A 176 1.82 13.85 -2.98
CA PRO A 176 2.74 14.42 -3.94
C PRO A 176 2.23 15.79 -4.36
N LYS A 177 3.13 16.73 -4.70
CA LYS A 177 2.78 18.05 -5.29
C LYS A 177 1.94 17.94 -6.58
N ILE A 178 1.63 16.73 -7.02
CA ILE A 178 0.73 16.37 -8.09
C ILE A 178 -0.71 16.64 -7.62
N LYS A 179 -1.43 17.44 -8.40
CA LYS A 179 -2.76 17.98 -8.04
C LYS A 179 -3.87 16.92 -7.86
N PHE A 180 -3.69 15.71 -8.39
CA PHE A 180 -4.70 14.63 -8.41
C PHE A 180 -4.02 13.28 -8.21
N THR A 181 -4.64 12.36 -7.46
CA THR A 181 -4.08 11.02 -7.22
C THR A 181 -4.84 9.93 -7.98
N ARG A 182 -4.11 8.91 -8.46
CA ARG A 182 -4.75 7.77 -9.08
C ARG A 182 -5.30 6.86 -7.99
N PRO A 183 -6.52 6.33 -8.13
CA PRO A 183 -7.04 5.27 -7.26
C PRO A 183 -6.23 3.97 -7.43
N SER A 184 -5.05 3.90 -6.81
CA SER A 184 -4.12 2.78 -6.89
C SER A 184 -3.67 2.38 -5.49
N ALA A 185 -3.45 1.08 -5.26
CA ALA A 185 -2.88 0.59 -4.01
C ALA A 185 -1.49 1.22 -3.72
N HIS A 186 -0.77 1.63 -4.75
CA HIS A 186 0.57 2.21 -4.62
C HIS A 186 0.58 3.73 -4.43
N GLU A 187 -0.58 4.39 -4.43
CA GLU A 187 -0.71 5.83 -4.25
C GLU A 187 -1.60 6.16 -3.03
N PRO A 188 -1.34 7.29 -2.32
CA PRO A 188 -2.26 7.75 -1.29
C PRO A 188 -3.59 8.21 -1.93
N PRO A 189 -4.73 8.02 -1.25
CA PRO A 189 -4.88 7.62 0.16
C PRO A 189 -4.88 6.09 0.39
N LEU A 190 -4.99 5.27 -0.66
CA LEU A 190 -5.13 3.81 -0.52
C LEU A 190 -3.86 3.13 0.04
N LEU A 191 -2.68 3.59 -0.37
CA LEU A 191 -1.40 3.14 0.18
C LEU A 191 -1.34 3.33 1.71
N LEU A 192 -1.77 4.49 2.19
CA LEU A 192 -1.78 4.79 3.64
C LEU A 192 -2.79 3.90 4.37
N ALA A 193 -3.93 3.62 3.72
CA ALA A 193 -4.97 2.77 4.27
C ALA A 193 -4.61 1.28 4.33
N GLN A 194 -3.52 0.81 3.72
CA GLN A 194 -3.09 -0.59 3.79
C GLN A 194 -2.01 -0.89 4.83
N ILE A 195 -1.28 0.12 5.33
CA ILE A 195 -0.10 -0.06 6.19
C ILE A 195 -0.46 -0.74 7.53
N CYS A 196 -1.41 -0.18 8.28
CA CYS A 196 -1.90 -0.78 9.52
C CYS A 196 -3.32 -0.30 9.86
N ARG A 197 -3.96 -0.92 10.86
CA ARG A 197 -5.34 -0.55 11.27
C ARG A 197 -5.46 0.91 11.70
N ARG A 198 -4.47 1.40 12.46
CA ARG A 198 -4.44 2.80 12.92
C ARG A 198 -4.32 3.78 11.74
N TRP A 199 -3.42 3.52 10.80
CA TRP A 199 -3.25 4.37 9.63
C TRP A 199 -4.47 4.34 8.72
N ARG A 200 -5.10 3.17 8.56
CA ARG A 200 -6.39 3.05 7.89
C ARG A 200 -7.46 3.93 8.52
N HIS A 201 -7.57 3.90 9.84
CA HIS A 201 -8.55 4.74 10.56
C HIS A 201 -8.28 6.23 10.35
N VAL A 202 -7.02 6.66 10.48
CA VAL A 202 -6.64 8.08 10.24
C VAL A 202 -6.88 8.48 8.80
N ALA A 203 -6.47 7.66 7.82
CA ALA A 203 -6.67 7.94 6.40
C ALA A 203 -8.16 8.09 6.07
N ILE A 204 -9.02 7.17 6.53
CA ILE A 204 -10.48 7.24 6.32
C ILE A 204 -11.07 8.49 7.00
N SER A 205 -10.57 8.86 8.19
CA SER A 205 -11.05 10.01 8.96
C SER A 205 -10.47 11.35 8.51
N THR A 206 -9.69 11.38 7.42
CA THR A 206 -9.07 12.60 6.87
C THR A 206 -9.68 12.91 5.50
N PRO A 207 -10.80 13.65 5.39
CA PRO A 207 -11.51 13.82 4.11
C PRO A 207 -10.69 14.48 3.01
N LYS A 208 -9.78 15.39 3.40
CA LYS A 208 -8.91 16.16 2.48
C LYS A 208 -8.08 15.26 1.55
N ILE A 209 -7.61 14.11 2.02
CA ILE A 209 -6.80 13.19 1.20
C ILE A 209 -7.64 12.38 0.19
N TRP A 210 -8.97 12.40 0.28
CA TRP A 210 -9.87 11.74 -0.68
C TRP A 210 -10.44 12.71 -1.71
N SER A 211 -10.15 14.02 -1.59
CA SER A 211 -10.81 15.06 -2.38
C SER A 211 -10.11 15.41 -3.69
N ALA A 212 -9.11 14.63 -4.13
CA ALA A 212 -8.28 14.94 -5.30
C ALA A 212 -8.05 13.69 -6.17
N ILE A 213 -8.78 13.51 -7.26
CA ILE A 213 -8.86 12.22 -7.98
C ILE A 213 -8.43 12.35 -9.44
N LEU A 214 -7.59 11.43 -9.92
CA LEU A 214 -7.25 11.24 -11.33
C LEU A 214 -7.94 9.99 -11.86
N ILE A 215 -8.79 10.18 -12.86
CA ILE A 215 -9.52 9.14 -13.55
C ILE A 215 -8.95 9.03 -14.96
N THR A 216 -8.45 7.86 -15.32
CA THR A 216 -8.00 7.56 -16.69
C THR A 216 -8.97 6.58 -17.31
N VAL A 217 -9.44 6.89 -18.52
CA VAL A 217 -10.33 6.03 -19.29
C VAL A 217 -9.62 5.66 -20.59
N THR A 218 -9.37 4.38 -20.80
CA THR A 218 -8.80 3.83 -22.04
C THR A 218 -9.61 2.63 -22.51
N GLU A 219 -9.32 2.10 -23.69
CA GLU A 219 -9.99 0.92 -24.26
C GLU A 219 -9.82 -0.34 -23.40
N HIS A 220 -8.77 -0.40 -22.59
CA HIS A 220 -8.43 -1.57 -21.77
C HIS A 220 -8.47 -1.29 -20.26
N CYS A 221 -8.74 -0.05 -19.88
CA CYS A 221 -8.75 0.40 -18.48
C CYS A 221 -9.98 1.27 -18.24
N HIS A 222 -10.93 0.74 -17.49
CA HIS A 222 -12.14 1.44 -17.10
C HIS A 222 -12.07 1.84 -15.63
N PRO A 223 -12.67 2.98 -15.26
CA PRO A 223 -12.71 3.40 -13.88
C PRO A 223 -13.55 2.43 -13.05
N ASP A 224 -13.02 2.04 -11.88
CA ASP A 224 -13.82 1.34 -10.88
C ASP A 224 -14.79 2.35 -10.23
N LEU A 225 -16.07 2.24 -10.60
CA LEU A 225 -17.14 3.11 -10.12
C LEU A 225 -17.36 2.97 -8.60
N SER A 226 -17.14 1.78 -8.04
CA SER A 226 -17.30 1.55 -6.60
C SER A 226 -16.18 2.25 -5.82
N LEU A 227 -14.97 2.20 -6.37
CA LEU A 227 -13.84 2.92 -5.81
C LEU A 227 -14.02 4.44 -5.96
N LEU A 228 -14.51 4.92 -7.10
CA LEU A 228 -14.83 6.33 -7.30
C LEU A 228 -15.88 6.82 -6.30
N GLN A 229 -16.97 6.08 -6.11
CA GLN A 229 -17.98 6.39 -5.09
C GLN A 229 -17.36 6.47 -3.71
N THR A 230 -16.46 5.53 -3.38
CA THR A 230 -15.75 5.52 -2.09
C THR A 230 -14.93 6.79 -1.87
N PHE A 231 -14.27 7.32 -2.90
CA PHE A 231 -13.55 8.59 -2.79
C PHE A 231 -14.51 9.77 -2.59
N ILE A 232 -15.62 9.79 -3.34
CA ILE A 232 -16.65 10.83 -3.21
C ILE A 232 -17.22 10.84 -1.78
N ASP A 233 -17.57 9.67 -1.24
CA ASP A 233 -18.14 9.53 0.11
C ASP A 233 -17.12 9.94 1.18
N ARG A 234 -15.87 9.47 1.08
CA ARG A 234 -14.83 9.77 2.09
C ARG A 234 -14.33 11.20 2.02
N SER A 235 -14.48 11.88 0.88
CA SER A 235 -14.21 13.33 0.78
C SER A 235 -15.19 14.19 1.60
N ALA A 236 -16.32 13.62 2.04
CA ALA A 236 -17.33 14.28 2.87
C ALA A 236 -17.75 15.65 2.30
N MET A 237 -17.58 16.73 3.06
CA MET A 237 -17.88 18.10 2.61
C MET A 237 -16.68 18.83 2.00
N HIS A 238 -15.53 18.17 1.89
CA HIS A 238 -14.33 18.82 1.37
C HIS A 238 -14.50 19.15 -0.13
N PRO A 239 -13.98 20.29 -0.63
CA PRO A 239 -14.10 20.60 -2.05
C PRO A 239 -13.34 19.59 -2.91
N LEU A 240 -14.02 19.09 -3.94
CA LEU A 240 -13.57 18.04 -4.84
C LEU A 240 -12.78 18.63 -6.00
N SER A 241 -11.61 18.07 -6.21
CA SER A 241 -10.76 18.33 -7.36
C SER A 241 -10.61 17.01 -8.14
N PHE A 242 -10.80 17.02 -9.44
CA PHE A 242 -10.56 15.83 -10.24
C PHE A 242 -10.07 16.14 -11.65
N ARG A 243 -9.41 15.15 -12.23
CA ARG A 243 -9.01 15.12 -13.63
C ARG A 243 -9.53 13.86 -14.29
N ILE A 244 -10.26 14.00 -15.39
CA ILE A 244 -10.61 12.89 -16.27
C ILE A 244 -9.70 12.99 -17.49
N LYS A 245 -8.92 11.93 -17.74
CA LYS A 245 -8.09 11.77 -18.92
C LYS A 245 -8.67 10.63 -19.76
N GLU A 246 -9.29 10.99 -20.87
CA GLU A 246 -9.86 10.06 -21.83
C GLU A 246 -8.87 9.83 -22.99
N GLU A 247 -8.46 8.58 -23.16
CA GLU A 247 -7.59 8.13 -24.26
C GLU A 247 -8.33 7.10 -25.13
N LEU A 248 -9.61 7.35 -25.39
CA LEU A 248 -10.46 6.53 -26.26
C LEU A 248 -10.38 7.02 -27.71
N ASP A 249 -10.42 6.08 -28.65
CA ASP A 249 -10.68 6.37 -30.05
C ASP A 249 -12.21 6.37 -30.32
N ALA A 250 -12.67 7.05 -31.38
CA ALA A 250 -14.09 7.28 -31.67
C ALA A 250 -14.96 6.00 -31.65
N ASP A 251 -14.39 4.85 -32.04
CA ASP A 251 -15.09 3.57 -32.17
C ASP A 251 -15.31 2.86 -30.81
N ALA A 252 -14.67 3.34 -29.73
CA ALA A 252 -14.66 2.71 -28.41
C ALA A 252 -15.47 3.48 -27.35
N ALA A 253 -16.40 4.36 -27.76
CA ALA A 253 -17.22 5.15 -26.85
C ALA A 253 -17.98 4.25 -25.85
N SER A 254 -17.42 4.13 -24.63
CA SER A 254 -17.87 3.20 -23.61
C SER A 254 -18.84 3.88 -22.64
N SER A 255 -19.98 3.25 -22.39
CA SER A 255 -21.00 3.66 -21.40
C SER A 255 -20.44 3.89 -19.99
N MET A 256 -19.28 3.31 -19.69
CA MET A 256 -18.57 3.45 -18.42
C MET A 256 -18.02 4.87 -18.17
N HIS A 257 -17.65 5.62 -19.22
CA HIS A 257 -17.19 7.01 -19.06
C HIS A 257 -18.31 7.92 -18.57
N GLU A 258 -19.50 7.78 -19.17
CA GLU A 258 -20.69 8.53 -18.78
C GLU A 258 -21.04 8.25 -17.31
N ALA A 259 -21.05 6.97 -16.91
CA ALA A 259 -21.34 6.58 -15.53
C ALA A 259 -20.37 7.19 -14.51
N ALA A 260 -19.07 7.26 -14.82
CA ALA A 260 -18.09 7.89 -13.93
C ALA A 260 -18.32 9.40 -13.80
N PHE A 261 -18.70 10.07 -14.88
CA PHE A 261 -19.04 11.50 -14.84
C PHE A 261 -20.34 11.75 -14.07
N GLU A 262 -21.36 10.91 -14.23
CA GLU A 262 -22.62 11.01 -13.46
C GLU A 262 -22.39 10.93 -11.96
N LEU A 263 -21.51 10.00 -11.51
CA LEU A 263 -21.12 9.91 -10.10
C LEU A 263 -20.48 11.21 -9.62
N LEU A 264 -19.57 11.79 -10.39
CA LEU A 264 -18.94 13.06 -10.03
C LEU A 264 -19.95 14.21 -10.05
N TRP A 265 -20.88 14.21 -11.00
CA TRP A 265 -21.93 15.21 -11.14
C TRP A 265 -22.87 15.22 -9.94
N SER A 266 -23.14 14.07 -9.33
CA SER A 266 -23.90 14.00 -8.06
C SER A 266 -23.30 14.85 -6.93
N ALA A 267 -22.00 15.18 -7.03
CA ALA A 267 -21.28 16.02 -6.08
C ALA A 267 -20.85 17.39 -6.67
N HIS A 268 -21.47 17.87 -7.76
CA HIS A 268 -21.09 19.08 -8.50
C HIS A 268 -21.03 20.35 -7.64
N ALA A 269 -21.89 20.47 -6.62
CA ALA A 269 -21.90 21.60 -5.69
C ALA A 269 -20.57 21.77 -4.93
N ARG A 270 -19.77 20.70 -4.83
CA ARG A 270 -18.46 20.70 -4.14
C ARG A 270 -17.26 20.82 -5.06
N TRP A 271 -17.45 20.91 -6.38
CA TRP A 271 -16.34 20.96 -7.32
C TRP A 271 -15.52 22.24 -7.17
N ARG A 272 -14.20 22.11 -7.05
CA ARG A 272 -13.24 23.23 -6.96
C ARG A 272 -12.30 23.28 -8.15
N ASP A 273 -11.69 22.15 -8.51
CA ASP A 273 -10.77 22.06 -9.64
C ASP A 273 -11.14 20.93 -10.58
N VAL A 274 -11.57 21.26 -11.78
CA VAL A 274 -12.02 20.28 -12.77
C VAL A 274 -11.10 20.32 -13.98
N GLN A 275 -10.56 19.17 -14.38
CA GLN A 275 -9.79 19.02 -15.60
C GLN A 275 -10.35 17.88 -16.45
N LEU A 276 -10.77 18.19 -17.68
CA LEU A 276 -11.28 17.22 -18.64
C LEU A 276 -10.38 17.24 -19.86
N ASP A 277 -9.68 16.14 -20.09
CA ASP A 277 -8.79 15.95 -21.24
C ASP A 277 -9.37 14.85 -22.14
N TYR A 278 -9.87 15.24 -23.31
CA TYR A 278 -10.44 14.36 -24.32
C TYR A 278 -9.45 14.17 -25.47
N LYS A 279 -9.10 12.92 -25.79
CA LYS A 279 -8.24 12.58 -26.94
C LYS A 279 -8.95 12.80 -28.27
N ASP A 280 -10.16 12.26 -28.45
CA ASP A 280 -10.93 12.40 -29.68
C ASP A 280 -12.10 13.40 -29.51
N TRP A 281 -12.35 14.21 -30.52
CA TRP A 281 -13.48 15.13 -30.55
C TRP A 281 -14.80 14.47 -30.97
N ARG A 282 -14.72 13.27 -31.56
CA ARG A 282 -15.88 12.51 -32.03
C ARG A 282 -16.64 11.80 -30.92
N THR A 283 -16.01 11.55 -29.77
CA THR A 283 -16.70 10.97 -28.61
C THR A 283 -17.78 11.92 -28.09
N ASN A 284 -18.83 11.43 -27.44
CA ASN A 284 -19.78 12.35 -26.80
C ASN A 284 -19.08 12.99 -25.60
N SER A 285 -19.14 14.31 -25.47
CA SER A 285 -18.65 14.95 -24.26
C SER A 285 -19.61 14.67 -23.11
N SER A 286 -19.11 14.19 -21.98
CA SER A 286 -19.91 14.06 -20.74
C SER A 286 -20.49 15.37 -20.22
N LEU A 287 -20.11 16.51 -20.81
CA LEU A 287 -20.65 17.83 -20.52
C LEU A 287 -22.17 17.92 -20.71
N GLY A 288 -22.79 17.13 -21.60
CA GLY A 288 -24.24 17.21 -21.87
C GLY A 288 -25.15 16.91 -20.66
N ARG A 289 -24.58 16.54 -19.52
CA ARG A 289 -25.27 16.28 -18.24
C ARG A 289 -25.24 17.46 -17.27
N ILE A 290 -24.51 18.51 -17.61
CA ILE A 290 -24.37 19.69 -16.78
C ILE A 290 -25.64 20.52 -16.92
N THR A 291 -26.47 20.51 -15.88
CA THR A 291 -27.73 21.24 -15.82
C THR A 291 -27.72 22.41 -14.83
N GLU A 292 -26.69 22.47 -13.97
CA GLU A 292 -26.61 23.41 -12.85
C GLU A 292 -25.21 24.03 -12.74
N THR A 293 -25.10 25.19 -12.09
CA THR A 293 -23.83 25.89 -11.93
C THR A 293 -23.06 25.37 -10.71
N PRO A 294 -21.83 24.84 -10.86
CA PRO A 294 -21.01 24.42 -9.72
C PRO A 294 -20.47 25.64 -8.97
N LEU A 295 -21.05 25.93 -7.80
CA LEU A 295 -20.84 27.18 -7.07
C LEU A 295 -19.41 27.35 -6.51
N LEU A 296 -18.70 26.27 -6.20
CA LEU A 296 -17.35 26.30 -5.64
C LEU A 296 -16.23 26.20 -6.68
N LEU A 297 -16.56 26.18 -7.98
CA LEU A 297 -15.60 25.94 -9.05
C LEU A 297 -14.63 27.12 -9.18
N GLU A 298 -13.34 26.87 -8.96
CA GLU A 298 -12.26 27.88 -9.04
C GLU A 298 -11.40 27.72 -10.29
N THR A 299 -11.10 26.47 -10.67
CA THR A 299 -10.28 26.16 -11.84
C THR A 299 -11.01 25.19 -12.77
N LEU A 300 -11.11 25.57 -14.04
CA LEU A 300 -11.61 24.72 -15.11
C LEU A 300 -10.53 24.53 -16.18
N SER A 301 -10.23 23.29 -16.53
CA SER A 301 -9.37 22.93 -17.67
C SER A 301 -10.13 22.03 -18.61
N LEU A 302 -10.30 22.46 -19.85
CA LEU A 302 -10.97 21.72 -20.89
C LEU A 302 -10.02 21.56 -22.07
N LYS A 303 -9.64 20.33 -22.38
CA LYS A 303 -8.75 20.03 -23.50
C LYS A 303 -9.40 19.06 -24.45
N ARG A 304 -9.62 19.52 -25.68
CA ARG A 304 -10.18 18.73 -26.77
C ARG A 304 -9.87 19.42 -28.08
N GLU A 305 -9.60 18.71 -29.17
CA GLU A 305 -9.29 19.39 -30.44
C GLU A 305 -10.47 20.23 -30.97
N TYR A 306 -11.69 19.70 -30.87
CA TYR A 306 -12.91 20.32 -31.38
C TYR A 306 -14.09 20.13 -30.43
N TRP A 307 -14.89 21.17 -30.28
CA TRP A 307 -16.10 21.18 -29.47
C TRP A 307 -17.31 21.45 -30.36
N ASN A 308 -18.32 20.58 -30.27
CA ASN A 308 -19.58 20.72 -31.00
C ASN A 308 -20.44 21.85 -30.40
N ALA A 309 -21.47 22.28 -31.14
CA ALA A 309 -22.34 23.39 -30.71
C ALA A 309 -23.26 23.02 -29.53
N ASP A 310 -23.52 21.72 -29.33
CA ASP A 310 -24.25 21.17 -28.18
C ASP A 310 -23.52 21.37 -26.85
N ALA A 311 -22.20 21.53 -26.86
CA ALA A 311 -21.41 21.82 -25.66
C ALA A 311 -21.65 23.23 -25.11
N LEU A 312 -22.24 24.15 -25.88
CA LEU A 312 -22.37 25.56 -25.49
C LEU A 312 -23.21 25.75 -24.22
N GLU A 313 -24.34 25.05 -24.11
CA GLU A 313 -25.24 25.18 -22.97
C GLU A 313 -24.60 24.65 -21.67
N PRO A 314 -23.99 23.43 -21.66
CA PRO A 314 -23.21 22.95 -20.52
C PRO A 314 -22.07 23.88 -20.10
N LEU A 315 -21.35 24.44 -21.09
CA LEU A 315 -20.25 25.36 -20.84
C LEU A 315 -20.74 26.65 -20.20
N SER A 316 -21.92 27.14 -20.58
CA SER A 316 -22.51 28.34 -19.99
C SER A 316 -22.75 28.18 -18.48
N HIS A 317 -23.20 27.00 -18.04
CA HIS A 317 -23.36 26.68 -16.61
C HIS A 317 -22.02 26.65 -15.87
N LEU A 318 -20.97 26.06 -16.46
CA LEU A 318 -19.63 26.06 -15.87
C LEU A 318 -19.02 27.46 -15.79
N PHE A 319 -19.23 28.28 -16.82
CA PHE A 319 -18.75 29.66 -16.90
C PHE A 319 -19.53 30.62 -16.02
N ALA A 320 -20.77 30.30 -15.65
CA ALA A 320 -21.56 31.06 -14.69
C ALA A 320 -21.09 30.86 -13.23
N ALA A 321 -20.09 30.01 -12.97
CA ALA A 321 -19.61 29.76 -11.61
C ALA A 321 -19.00 31.04 -10.99
N PRO A 322 -19.50 31.50 -9.82
CA PRO A 322 -19.16 32.81 -9.26
C PRO A 322 -17.71 32.90 -8.75
N HIS A 323 -17.08 31.76 -8.47
CA HIS A 323 -15.71 31.69 -7.95
C HIS A 323 -14.69 31.28 -9.02
N LEU A 324 -15.08 31.23 -10.29
CA LEU A 324 -14.20 30.79 -11.36
C LEU A 324 -13.10 31.81 -11.59
N ARG A 325 -11.85 31.42 -11.27
CA ARG A 325 -10.66 32.28 -11.38
C ARG A 325 -9.75 31.89 -12.52
N LYS A 326 -9.74 30.61 -12.91
CA LYS A 326 -8.80 30.09 -13.88
C LYS A 326 -9.48 29.21 -14.93
N ILE A 327 -9.28 29.56 -16.19
CA ILE A 327 -9.67 28.73 -17.33
C ILE A 327 -8.43 28.34 -18.13
N ILE A 328 -8.30 27.04 -18.41
CA ILE A 328 -7.38 26.49 -19.40
C ILE A 328 -8.25 25.86 -20.49
N TRP A 329 -8.10 26.34 -21.71
CA TRP A 329 -8.89 25.89 -22.85
C TRP A 329 -7.95 25.45 -23.97
N PHE A 330 -8.21 24.28 -24.52
CA PHE A 330 -7.60 23.81 -25.75
C PHE A 330 -8.72 23.35 -26.70
N GLY A 331 -8.64 23.78 -27.95
CA GLY A 331 -9.59 23.43 -29.01
C GLY A 331 -10.35 24.57 -29.65
N VAL A 332 -11.10 24.22 -30.71
CA VAL A 332 -12.01 25.13 -31.41
C VAL A 332 -13.45 24.79 -31.06
N LEU A 333 -14.27 25.80 -30.73
CA LEU A 333 -15.71 25.64 -30.53
C LEU A 333 -16.45 25.95 -31.83
N LYS A 334 -17.34 25.04 -32.26
CA LYS A 334 -18.17 25.21 -33.45
C LYS A 334 -18.95 26.53 -33.37
N ASN A 335 -18.93 27.30 -34.45
CA ASN A 335 -19.56 28.62 -34.58
C ASN A 335 -18.98 29.73 -33.67
N HIS A 336 -17.98 29.42 -32.83
CA HIS A 336 -17.30 30.38 -31.96
C HIS A 336 -15.79 30.32 -32.22
N PRO A 337 -15.30 31.00 -33.28
CA PRO A 337 -13.87 30.98 -33.64
C PRO A 337 -12.98 31.56 -32.54
N ASN A 338 -13.52 32.41 -31.67
CA ASN A 338 -12.89 32.90 -30.46
C ASN A 338 -13.68 32.42 -29.22
N PRO A 339 -13.20 31.39 -28.49
CA PRO A 339 -13.92 30.87 -27.33
C PRO A 339 -13.91 31.84 -26.14
N ALA A 340 -13.07 32.88 -26.14
CA ALA A 340 -13.05 33.89 -25.08
C ALA A 340 -14.34 34.72 -25.01
N GLU A 341 -15.11 34.81 -26.11
CA GLU A 341 -16.34 35.61 -26.18
C GLU A 341 -17.45 35.12 -25.26
N ILE A 342 -17.44 33.82 -24.91
CA ILE A 342 -18.44 33.19 -24.05
C ILE A 342 -17.92 32.98 -22.61
N MET A 343 -16.68 33.40 -22.32
CA MET A 343 -16.06 33.23 -21.00
C MET A 343 -16.29 34.45 -20.10
N PRO A 344 -16.34 34.26 -18.77
CA PRO A 344 -16.60 35.33 -17.81
C PRO A 344 -15.31 36.13 -17.53
N LEU A 345 -14.80 36.86 -18.53
CA LEU A 345 -13.46 37.47 -18.49
C LEU A 345 -13.23 38.39 -17.27
N GLU A 346 -14.29 39.03 -16.76
CA GLU A 346 -14.24 39.90 -15.59
C GLU A 346 -13.91 39.18 -14.28
N LEU A 347 -14.24 37.89 -14.18
CA LEU A 347 -14.01 37.07 -12.98
C LEU A 347 -12.63 36.37 -12.99
N LEU A 348 -12.01 36.26 -14.17
CA LEU A 348 -10.82 35.45 -14.36
C LEU A 348 -9.54 36.18 -13.93
N GLN A 349 -8.73 35.49 -13.15
CA GLN A 349 -7.35 35.89 -12.82
C GLN A 349 -6.34 35.28 -13.82
N LYS A 350 -6.68 34.15 -14.43
CA LYS A 350 -5.80 33.46 -15.37
C LYS A 350 -6.59 32.78 -16.48
N LEU A 351 -6.32 33.19 -17.71
CA LEU A 351 -6.85 32.56 -18.91
C LEU A 351 -5.68 31.99 -19.72
N ASN A 352 -5.75 30.70 -20.07
CA ASN A 352 -4.82 30.07 -20.99
C ASN A 352 -5.60 29.48 -22.17
N LEU A 353 -5.41 30.04 -23.35
CA LEU A 353 -5.97 29.54 -24.60
C LEU A 353 -4.82 28.94 -25.40
N ASP A 354 -4.75 27.62 -25.45
CA ASP A 354 -3.75 26.92 -26.23
C ASP A 354 -4.43 26.39 -27.50
N ASN A 355 -4.11 27.00 -28.65
CA ASN A 355 -4.70 26.60 -29.91
C ASN A 355 -3.61 26.63 -31.00
N PRO A 356 -3.32 25.50 -31.67
CA PRO A 356 -2.32 25.45 -32.74
C PRO A 356 -2.68 26.35 -33.94
N SER A 357 -3.98 26.66 -34.15
CA SER A 357 -4.48 27.49 -35.26
C SER A 357 -4.52 29.00 -34.94
N GLN A 358 -4.55 29.41 -33.66
CA GLN A 358 -4.71 30.82 -33.25
C GLN A 358 -3.41 31.57 -32.94
N LYS A 359 -2.23 30.95 -33.06
CA LYS A 359 -0.96 31.70 -33.08
C LYS A 359 -0.95 32.82 -34.14
N LEU A 360 -1.82 32.74 -35.17
CA LEU A 360 -2.00 33.74 -36.22
C LEU A 360 -3.14 34.75 -35.97
N SER A 361 -4.12 34.44 -35.11
CA SER A 361 -5.36 35.22 -34.96
C SER A 361 -5.34 36.21 -33.79
N LEU A 362 -4.57 35.92 -32.73
CA LEU A 362 -4.45 36.82 -31.56
C LEU A 362 -3.78 38.16 -31.88
N CYS A 363 -3.01 38.26 -32.98
CA CYS A 363 -2.41 39.52 -33.45
C CYS A 363 -3.44 40.58 -33.91
N LYS A 364 -4.71 40.21 -34.12
CA LYS A 364 -5.76 41.15 -34.60
C LYS A 364 -6.68 41.68 -33.50
N ILE A 365 -6.68 41.09 -32.30
CA ILE A 365 -7.57 41.50 -31.19
C ILE A 365 -6.90 42.56 -30.29
N SER A 366 -5.61 42.85 -30.47
CA SER A 366 -4.89 43.95 -29.80
C SER A 366 -5.44 45.35 -30.12
N GLY A 367 -6.39 45.48 -31.05
CA GLY A 367 -6.99 46.76 -31.45
C GLY A 367 -8.31 47.14 -30.78
N VAL A 368 -8.98 46.27 -30.00
CA VAL A 368 -10.37 46.54 -29.55
C VAL A 368 -10.59 46.51 -28.04
N LEU A 369 -9.64 46.02 -27.23
CA LEU A 369 -9.76 46.06 -25.77
C LEU A 369 -8.88 47.16 -25.18
N HIS A 370 -9.51 48.25 -24.74
CA HIS A 370 -8.90 49.16 -23.76
C HIS A 370 -8.67 48.36 -22.46
N TYR A 371 -7.44 47.89 -22.26
CA TYR A 371 -7.03 47.22 -21.03
C TYR A 371 -6.82 48.25 -19.90
N PRO A 372 -7.21 47.94 -18.64
CA PRO A 372 -6.64 48.62 -17.48
C PRO A 372 -5.15 48.26 -17.34
N PRO A 373 -4.31 49.16 -16.78
CA PRO A 373 -2.86 49.17 -17.01
C PRO A 373 -2.06 47.96 -16.47
N ASP A 374 -2.66 47.10 -15.65
CA ASP A 374 -1.92 46.04 -14.93
C ASP A 374 -1.85 44.67 -15.65
N TRP A 375 -2.45 44.52 -16.84
CA TRP A 375 -2.45 43.26 -17.60
C TRP A 375 -1.35 43.15 -18.67
N SER A 376 -0.43 44.12 -18.70
CA SER A 376 0.67 44.17 -19.69
C SER A 376 1.79 43.15 -19.45
N LEU A 377 1.79 42.40 -18.33
CA LEU A 377 2.87 41.47 -17.98
C LEU A 377 2.55 39.98 -18.17
N ALA A 378 1.33 39.60 -18.57
CA ALA A 378 0.95 38.18 -18.70
C ALA A 378 1.20 37.57 -20.10
N LEU A 379 1.71 38.35 -21.07
CA LEU A 379 1.94 37.90 -22.46
C LEU A 379 3.40 37.52 -22.79
N PHE A 380 4.24 37.26 -21.79
CA PHE A 380 5.61 36.79 -22.04
C PHE A 380 5.75 35.27 -21.88
N LEU A 381 6.00 34.63 -23.04
CA LEU A 381 6.87 33.47 -23.31
C LEU A 381 6.16 32.48 -24.24
N PHE A 382 6.45 32.58 -25.55
CA PHE A 382 6.78 31.45 -26.44
C PHE A 382 7.14 31.99 -27.83
N SER A 383 8.30 32.65 -27.93
CA SER A 383 9.02 32.82 -29.19
C SER A 383 10.22 31.86 -29.19
N SER A 384 10.09 30.73 -29.88
CA SER A 384 11.24 30.06 -30.48
C SER A 384 10.96 29.90 -31.97
N PRO A 385 11.88 30.32 -32.85
CA PRO A 385 11.69 30.24 -34.28
C PRO A 385 11.86 28.79 -34.74
N LEU A 386 10.95 28.38 -35.63
CA LEU A 386 11.16 27.25 -36.53
C LEU A 386 12.49 27.47 -37.26
N ARG A 387 13.45 26.56 -37.10
CA ARG A 387 14.52 26.38 -38.09
C ARG A 387 13.96 25.53 -39.22
N SER A 388 13.95 26.13 -40.39
CA SER A 388 13.93 25.47 -41.69
C SER A 388 15.14 24.57 -41.86
N GLU A 389 14.91 23.32 -42.27
CA GLU A 389 15.59 22.65 -43.39
C GLU A 389 14.76 21.45 -43.84
#